data_AF-A0A5B7CUU0-F1
#
_entry.id   AF-A0A5B7CUU0-F1
#
_cell.length_a   1.000
_cell.length_b   1.000
_cell.length_c   1.000
_cell.angle_alpha   90.00
_cell.angle_beta   90.00
_cell.angle_gamma   90.00
#
_symmetry.space_group_name_H-M   'P 1'
#
loop_
_entity.id
_entity.type
_entity.pdbx_description
1 polymer ?
#
loop_
_entity_poly.entity_id
_entity_poly.type
_entity_poly.pdbx_seq_one_letter_code
_entity_poly.pdbx_strand_id
1 'polypeptide(L)' 'MEHILSLYPFAEVSILGDFNVQHQFWHPPPFTDHLGELAFKFAILHDQEQLVQHPTRIPDRPRDTPSILDLFLTSNPSA' A
#
# COMPACT_ATOMS: atom_id res chain seq x y z
N MET A 1 -7.47 10.16 -7.87
CA MET A 1 -7.58 11.08 -6.72
C MET A 1 -8.06 12.46 -7.14
N GLU A 2 -7.46 13.06 -8.17
CA GLU A 2 -7.71 14.46 -8.60
C GLU A 2 -9.20 14.82 -8.75
N HIS A 3 -10.01 13.97 -9.38
CA HIS A 3 -11.45 14.24 -9.55
C HIS A 3 -12.24 14.24 -8.22
N ILE A 4 -11.84 13.42 -7.25
CA ILE A 4 -12.50 13.40 -5.93
C ILE A 4 -12.07 14.64 -5.14
N LEU A 5 -10.78 14.98 -5.17
CA LEU A 5 -10.23 16.14 -4.47
C LEU A 5 -10.68 17.47 -5.09
N SER A 6 -11.02 17.52 -6.38
CA SER A 6 -11.60 18.72 -6.99
C SER A 6 -13.03 18.99 -6.50
N LEU A 7 -13.80 17.94 -6.21
CA LEU A 7 -15.16 18.03 -5.67
C LEU A 7 -15.16 18.22 -4.15
N TYR A 8 -14.20 17.61 -3.45
CA TYR A 8 -14.08 17.61 -2.00
C TYR A 8 -12.62 17.86 -1.58
N PRO A 9 -12.15 19.12 -1.58
CA PRO A 9 -10.73 19.46 -1.39
C PRO A 9 -10.17 19.11 0.01
N PHE A 10 -11.04 18.82 0.97
CA PHE A 10 -10.67 18.44 2.34
C PHE A 10 -11.05 16.99 2.67
N ALA A 11 -11.46 16.20 1.68
CA ALA A 11 -11.77 14.80 1.93
C ALA A 11 -10.50 14.01 2.25
N GLU A 12 -10.52 13.29 3.37
CA GLU A 12 -9.53 12.28 3.67
C GLU A 12 -9.87 11.02 2.87
N VAL A 13 -8.87 10.46 2.18
CA VAL A 13 -9.07 9.29 1.32
C VAL A 13 -8.23 8.14 1.82
N SER A 14 -8.92 7.04 2.10
CA SER A 14 -8.35 5.77 2.52
C SER A 14 -8.67 4.70 1.48
N ILE A 15 -7.66 3.94 1.07
CA ILE A 15 -7.79 2.81 0.14
C ILE A 15 -7.26 1.57 0.86
N LEU A 16 -8.13 0.57 1.03
CA LEU A 16 -7.83 -0.70 1.68
C LEU A 16 -8.22 -1.85 0.76
N GLY A 17 -7.34 -2.83 0.61
CA GLY A 17 -7.66 -4.06 -0.11
C GLY A 17 -6.43 -4.93 -0.35
N ASP A 18 -6.66 -6.08 -1.00
CA ASP A 18 -5.61 -6.95 -1.52
C ASP A 18 -5.12 -6.38 -2.85
N PHE A 19 -3.91 -5.82 -2.83
CA PHE A 19 -3.28 -5.29 -4.05
C PHE A 19 -2.45 -6.37 -4.75
N ASN A 20 -2.09 -7.44 -4.03
CA ASN A 20 -1.19 -8.48 -4.51
C ASN A 20 0.11 -7.91 -5.13
N VAL A 21 0.64 -6.85 -4.53
CA VAL A 21 1.89 -6.20 -4.95
C VAL A 21 2.95 -6.29 -3.86
N GLN A 22 4.21 -6.30 -4.27
CA GLN A 22 5.34 -6.33 -3.35
C GLN A 22 6.26 -5.14 -3.58
N HIS A 23 6.56 -4.40 -2.52
CA HIS A 23 7.51 -3.30 -2.54
C HIS A 23 8.36 -3.31 -1.26
N GLN A 24 9.69 -3.30 -1.44
CA GLN A 24 10.66 -3.44 -0.35
C GLN A 24 10.56 -2.36 0.74
N PHE A 25 10.01 -1.18 0.42
CA PHE A 25 9.81 -0.10 1.40
C PHE A 25 8.69 -0.42 2.40
N TRP A 26 7.66 -1.16 1.97
CA TRP A 26 6.54 -1.52 2.84
C TRP A 26 6.84 -2.75 3.68
N HIS A 27 7.59 -3.72 3.14
CA HIS A 27 8.04 -4.88 3.89
C HIS A 27 9.30 -5.51 3.26
N PRO A 28 10.40 -5.72 4.00
CA PRO A 28 11.57 -6.49 3.53
C PRO A 28 11.22 -7.99 3.45
N PRO A 29 11.75 -8.79 2.51
CA PRO A 29 13.09 -8.78 1.91
C PRO A 29 13.17 -8.00 0.56
N PRO A 30 14.33 -7.89 -0.13
CA PRO A 30 14.58 -6.88 -1.17
C PRO A 30 13.95 -7.26 -2.52
N PHE A 31 12.63 -7.44 -2.53
CA PHE A 31 11.88 -7.70 -3.74
C PHE A 31 10.84 -6.59 -3.92
N THR A 32 10.91 -5.94 -5.07
CA THR A 32 9.90 -5.03 -5.57
C THR A 32 9.48 -5.54 -6.94
N ASP A 33 8.20 -5.88 -7.11
CA ASP A 33 7.66 -6.17 -8.43
C ASP A 33 7.25 -4.88 -9.16
N HIS A 34 6.97 -4.99 -10.46
CA HIS A 34 6.62 -3.83 -11.27
C HIS A 34 5.35 -3.11 -10.77
N LEU A 35 4.35 -3.87 -10.31
CA LEU A 35 3.09 -3.31 -9.82
C LEU A 35 3.27 -2.66 -8.44
N GLY A 36 4.17 -3.18 -7.60
CA GLY A 36 4.57 -2.60 -6.33
C GLY A 36 5.30 -1.28 -6.50
N GLU A 37 6.18 -1.17 -7.50
CA GLU A 37 6.80 0.12 -7.86
C GLU A 37 5.76 1.15 -8.33
N LEU A 38 4.75 0.72 -9.12
CA LEU A 38 3.67 1.60 -9.54
C LEU A 38 2.76 2.02 -8.38
N ALA A 39 2.41 1.09 -7.49
CA ALA A 39 1.61 1.36 -6.30
C ALA A 39 2.35 2.30 -5.33
N PHE A 40 3.66 2.12 -5.19
CA PHE A 40 4.51 3.00 -4.38
C PHE A 40 4.58 4.42 -4.96
N LYS A 41 4.78 4.55 -6.28
CA LYS A 41 4.72 5.87 -6.97
C LYS A 41 3.37 6.52 -6.83
N PHE A 42 2.28 5.75 -6.93
CA PHE A 42 0.92 6.25 -6.72
C PHE A 42 0.76 6.81 -5.30
N ALA A 43 1.23 6.08 -4.28
CA ALA A 43 1.18 6.53 -2.90
C ALA A 43 1.97 7.85 -2.70
N ILE A 44 3.19 7.94 -3.24
CA ILE A 44 4.00 9.17 -3.19
C ILE A 44 3.30 10.35 -3.90
N LEU A 45 2.76 10.12 -5.10
CA LEU A 45 2.12 11.18 -5.90
C LEU A 45 0.85 11.74 -5.24
N HIS A 46 0.26 11.01 -4.30
CA HIS A 46 -0.96 11.39 -3.61
C HIS A 46 -0.77 11.59 -2.12
N ASP A 47 0.47 11.73 -1.66
CA ASP A 47 0.84 11.93 -0.26
C ASP A 47 0.16 10.91 0.66
N GLN A 48 0.07 9.65 0.21
CA GLN A 48 -0.54 8.56 0.96
C GLN A 48 0.51 7.75 1.71
N GLU A 49 0.21 7.43 2.97
CA GLU A 49 1.02 6.56 3.80
C GLU A 49 0.41 5.15 3.89
N GLN A 50 1.28 4.15 3.87
CA GLN A 50 0.93 2.75 4.08
C GLN A 50 1.00 2.42 5.58
N LEU A 51 -0.14 2.09 6.19
CA LEU A 51 -0.21 1.86 7.65
C LEU A 51 0.08 0.42 8.09
N VAL A 52 -0.04 -0.57 7.20
CA VAL A 52 0.17 -1.97 7.57
C VAL A 52 1.67 -2.24 7.68
N GLN A 53 2.12 -2.68 8.85
CA GLN A 53 3.52 -3.01 9.14
C GLN A 53 3.80 -4.51 9.31
N HIS A 54 2.75 -5.33 9.35
CA HIS A 54 2.87 -6.78 9.58
C HIS A 54 2.36 -7.55 8.36
N PRO A 55 2.94 -8.72 8.06
CA PRO A 55 2.46 -9.59 6.98
C PRO A 55 0.96 -9.84 7.05
N THR A 56 0.28 -9.69 5.93
CA THR A 56 -1.15 -9.97 5.80
C THR A 56 -1.39 -11.31 5.12
N ARG A 57 -0.44 -11.74 4.27
CA ARG A 57 -0.39 -13.09 3.72
C ARG A 57 0.50 -13.98 4.59
N ILE A 58 -0.10 -15.06 5.10
CA ILE A 58 0.62 -16.23 5.61
C ILE A 58 0.64 -17.27 4.49
N PRO A 59 1.81 -17.69 4.01
CA PRO A 59 1.87 -18.67 2.93
C PRO A 59 1.50 -20.07 3.43
N ASP A 60 0.90 -20.84 2.53
CA ASP A 60 0.59 -22.27 2.68
C ASP A 60 1.80 -23.17 2.38
N ARG A 61 2.85 -22.61 1.73
CA ARG A 61 4.07 -23.31 1.35
C ARG A 61 5.20 -23.05 2.36
N PRO A 62 5.90 -24.10 2.87
CA PRO A 62 6.94 -23.94 3.90
C PRO A 62 8.17 -23.11 3.51
N ARG A 63 8.38 -22.82 2.22
CA ARG A 63 9.54 -22.06 1.72
C ARG A 63 9.22 -20.59 1.42
N ASP A 64 7.94 -20.24 1.41
CA ASP A 64 7.52 -18.87 1.14
C ASP A 64 7.63 -18.07 2.44
N THR A 65 7.98 -16.79 2.31
CA THR A 65 8.02 -15.85 3.45
C THR A 65 6.68 -15.13 3.58
N PRO A 66 6.20 -14.84 4.80
CA PRO A 66 5.08 -13.92 5.01
C PRO A 66 5.33 -12.57 4.32
N SER A 67 4.28 -12.00 3.73
CA SER A 67 4.37 -10.75 2.96
C SER A 67 3.19 -9.82 3.25
N ILE A 68 3.40 -8.52 3.08
CA ILE A 68 2.32 -7.52 3.03
C ILE A 68 1.82 -7.45 1.59
N LEU A 69 0.61 -7.96 1.35
CA LEU A 69 -0.07 -7.84 0.04
C LEU A 69 -1.35 -7.01 0.14
N ASP A 70 -1.94 -6.95 1.33
CA ASP A 70 -3.03 -6.04 1.63
C ASP A 70 -2.45 -4.70 2.07
N LEU A 71 -2.84 -3.64 1.37
CA LEU A 71 -2.38 -2.28 1.65
C LEU A 71 -3.50 -1.47 2.26
N PHE A 72 -3.13 -0.60 3.20
CA PHE A 72 -3.94 0.49 3.69
C PHE A 72 -3.21 1.81 3.42
N LEU A 73 -3.55 2.43 2.30
CA LEU A 73 -3.07 3.76 1.91
C LEU A 73 -4.02 4.84 2.44
N THR A 74 -3.52 5.79 3.22
CA THR A 74 -4.34 6.91 3.75
C THR A 74 -3.65 8.25 3.55
N SER A 75 -4.43 9.30 3.26
CA SER A 75 -3.94 10.69 3.25
C SER A 75 -3.82 11.30 4.65
N ASN A 76 -4.38 10.66 5.69
CA ASN A 76 -4.22 11.07 7.08
C ASN A 76 -3.91 9.83 7.96
N PRO A 77 -2.63 9.62 8.34
CA PRO A 77 -2.23 8.48 9.16
C PRO A 77 -2.65 8.61 10.63
N SER A 78 -3.10 9.79 11.06
CA SER A 78 -3.48 10.09 12.46
C SER A 78 -4.99 10.08 12.72
N ALA A 79 -5.81 9.88 11.68
CA ALA A 79 -7.27 9.85 11.77
C ALA A 79 -7.80 8.64 12.56
#